data_AF-A0A2T4KZY3-F1
#
_entry.id   AF-A0A2T4KZY3-F1
#
_cell.length_a   1.000
_cell.length_b   1.000
_cell.length_c   1.000
_cell.angle_alpha   90.00
_cell.angle_beta   90.00
_cell.angle_gamma   90.00
#
_symmetry.space_group_name_H-M   'P 1'
#
loop_
_entity.id
_entity.type
_entity.pdbx_description
1 polymer ?
#
loop_
_entity_poly.entity_id
_entity_poly.type
_entity_poly.pdbx_seq_one_letter_code
_entity_poly.pdbx_strand_id
1 'polypeptide(L)' 'MTQYLIRQFEDSTGRIHTDVEKPRSNETLSIVEAESKEEALEKFEEGNND' A
#
# COMPACT_ATOMS: atom_id res chain seq x y z
N MET A 1 -17.49 3.91 6.89
CA MET A 1 -16.37 3.35 7.66
C MET A 1 -15.08 4.06 7.24
N THR A 2 -14.10 4.19 8.13
CA THR A 2 -12.82 4.85 7.82
C THR A 2 -11.76 3.80 7.55
N GLN A 3 -11.03 3.94 6.44
CA GLN A 3 -9.91 3.07 6.09
C GLN A 3 -8.60 3.60 6.72
N TYR A 4 -7.67 2.70 7.04
CA TYR A 4 -6.32 3.02 7.53
C TYR A 4 -5.32 2.09 6.84
N LEU A 5 -4.14 2.60 6.52
CA LEU A 5 -3.00 1.79 6.07
C LEU A 5 -2.10 1.51 7.28
N ILE A 6 -1.83 0.23 7.53
CA ILE A 6 -0.88 -0.21 8.54
C ILE A 6 0.32 -0.78 7.79
N ARG A 7 1.51 -0.23 8.06
CA ARG A 7 2.78 -0.73 7.51
C ARG A 7 3.65 -1.24 8.64
N GLN A 8 4.23 -2.41 8.44
CA GLN A 8 5.22 -2.98 9.35
C GLN A 8 6.50 -3.30 8.59
N PHE A 9 7.63 -2.91 9.16
CA PHE A 9 8.93 -3.27 8.62
C PHE A 9 9.93 -3.50 9.74
N GLU A 10 10.85 -4.43 9.51
CA GLU A 10 11.96 -4.73 10.40
C GLU A 10 13.18 -3.91 9.98
N ASP A 11 13.81 -3.23 10.93
CA ASP A 11 15.08 -2.56 10.68
C ASP A 11 16.26 -3.53 10.74
N SER A 12 17.47 -3.06 10.39
CA SER A 12 18.68 -3.91 10.40
C SER A 12 19.09 -4.39 11.80
N THR A 13 18.44 -3.92 12.87
CA THR A 13 18.66 -4.34 14.26
C THR A 13 17.63 -5.37 14.75
N GLY A 14 16.68 -5.77 13.89
CA GLY A 14 15.62 -6.71 14.22
C GLY A 14 14.42 -6.07 14.94
N ARG A 15 14.33 -4.74 14.96
CA ARG A 15 13.18 -4.06 15.58
C ARG A 15 12.07 -3.86 14.56
N ILE A 16 10.86 -4.22 14.95
CA ILE A 16 9.65 -4.00 14.16
C ILE A 16 9.12 -2.59 14.40
N HIS A 17 9.04 -1.81 13.33
CA HIS A 17 8.38 -0.51 13.31
C HIS A 17 6.97 -0.69 12.75
N THR A 18 5.97 -0.13 13.44
CA THR A 18 4.58 -0.11 12.98
C THR A 18 4.17 1.33 12.73
N ASP A 19 3.75 1.61 11.51
CA ASP A 19 3.25 2.92 11.09
C ASP A 19 1.78 2.82 10.69
N VAL A 20 1.00 3.84 11.06
CA VAL A 20 -0.45 3.88 10.84
C VAL A 20 -0.81 5.21 10.20
N GLU A 21 -1.32 5.14 8.97
CA GLU A 21 -1.68 6.31 8.19
C GLU A 21 -3.17 6.27 7.81
N LYS A 22 -3.80 7.44 7.83
CA LYS A 22 -5.19 7.61 7.37
C LYS A 22 -5.17 8.32 6.01
N PRO A 23 -5.82 7.76 4.98
CA PRO A 23 -5.96 8.44 3.70
C PRO A 23 -6.76 9.74 3.85
N ARG A 24 -6.44 10.71 3.01
CA ARG A 24 -7.24 11.93 2.86
C ARG A 24 -8.60 11.59 2.26
N SER A 25 -9.53 12.56 2.31
CA SER A 25 -10.91 12.36 1.84
C SER A 25 -11.03 12.06 0.34
N ASN A 26 -10.02 12.42 -0.45
CA ASN A 26 -9.94 12.22 -1.90
C ASN A 26 -8.87 11.20 -2.31
N GLU A 27 -8.40 10.39 -1.36
CA GLU A 27 -7.29 9.46 -1.55
C GLU A 27 -7.75 8.03 -1.28
N THR A 28 -7.27 7.10 -2.11
CA THR A 28 -7.48 5.66 -1.95
C THR A 28 -6.10 5.01 -1.83
N LEU A 29 -5.97 4.05 -0.92
CA LEU A 29 -4.73 3.31 -0.71
C LEU A 29 -4.93 1.88 -1.23
N SER A 30 -4.00 1.41 -2.05
CA SER A 30 -4.01 0.08 -2.66
C SER A 30 -2.65 -0.58 -2.48
N ILE A 31 -2.66 -1.89 -2.21
CA ILE A 31 -1.45 -2.72 -2.11
C ILE A 31 -1.52 -3.73 -3.25
N VAL A 32 -0.49 -3.74 -4.09
CA VAL A 32 -0.36 -4.64 -5.23
C VAL A 32 1.00 -5.33 -5.18
N GLU A 33 1.04 -6.60 -5.58
CA GLU A 33 2.30 -7.33 -5.72
C GLU A 33 2.89 -7.07 -7.11
N ALA A 34 4.08 -6.47 -7.16
CA ALA A 34 4.76 -6.15 -8.42
C ALA A 34 6.27 -6.07 -8.21
N GLU A 35 7.03 -6.37 -9.26
CA GLU A 35 8.49 -6.29 -9.26
C GLU A 35 8.99 -4.88 -9.60
N SER A 36 8.12 -4.05 -10.21
CA SER A 36 8.42 -2.69 -10.63
C SER A 36 7.24 -1.74 -10.37
N LYS A 37 7.50 -0.44 -10.45
CA LYS A 37 6.44 0.58 -10.32
C LYS A 37 5.49 0.54 -11.52
N GLU A 38 6.03 0.28 -12.69
CA GLU A 38 5.28 0.18 -13.95
C GLU A 38 4.32 -1.01 -13.91
N GLU A 39 4.79 -2.20 -13.49
CA GLU A 39 3.94 -3.38 -13.31
C GLU A 39 2.90 -3.18 -12.20
N ALA A 40 3.24 -2.48 -11.12
CA ALA A 40 2.29 -2.13 -10.06
C ALA A 40 1.11 -1.31 -10.59
N LEU A 41 1.39 -0.37 -11.50
CA LEU A 41 0.37 0.46 -12.14
C LEU A 41 -0.48 -0.37 -13.10
N GLU A 42 0.13 -1.20 -13.94
CA GLU A 42 -0.56 -2.08 -14.89
C GLU A 42 -1.55 -3.01 -14.16
N LYS A 43 -1.12 -3.68 -13.09
CA LYS A 43 -1.99 -4.55 -12.28
C LYS A 43 -3.14 -3.81 -11.60
N PHE A 44 -2.89 -2.59 -11.14
CA PHE A 44 -3.93 -1.76 -10.54
C PHE A 44 -4.98 -1.36 -11.57
N GLU A 45 -4.56 -0.98 -12.77
CA GLU A 45 -5.45 -0.59 -13.87
C GLU A 45 -6.23 -1.79 -14.43
N GLU A 46 -5.61 -2.95 -14.61
CA GLU A 46 -6.28 -4.17 -15.08
C GLU A 46 -7.41 -4.62 -14.13
N GLY A 47 -7.16 -4.64 -12.82
CA GLY A 47 -8.15 -5.07 -11.83
C GLY A 47 -9.34 -4.12 -11.66
N ASN A 48 -9.28 -2.91 -12.24
CA ASN A 48 -10.31 -1.88 -12.13
C ASN A 48 -11.15 -1.72 -13.42
N ASN A 49 -10.86 -2.52 -14.46
CA ASN A 49 -11.53 -2.53 -15.76
C ASN A 49 -12.59 -3.65 -15.93
N ASP A 50 -12.99 -4.32 -14.84
CA ASP A 50 -14.06 -5.35 -14.79
C ASP A 50 -15.41 -4.77 -14.33
#